data_AF-A0A969V6A0-F1
#
_entry.id   AF-A0A969V6A0-F1
#
_cell.length_a   1.000
_cell.length_b   1.000
_cell.length_c   1.000
_cell.angle_alpha   90.00
_cell.angle_beta   90.00
_cell.angle_gamma   90.00
#
_symmetry.space_group_name_H-M   'P 1'
#
loop_
_entity.id
_entity.type
_entity.pdbx_description
1 polymer ?
#
loop_
_entity_poly.entity_id
_entity_poly.type
_entity_poly.pdbx_seq_one_letter_code
_entity_poly.pdbx_strand_id
1 'polypeptide(L)'
;MFQADVVMSCTYDPLLVALSIVIAIFASYTALDLTGRLTVAQGWARLAWLIGGAIVMGVGIWSMHFVGMLACSLPIQVGYDTLTVLFSVLPAIIASGSALFLASRPVLNTPQLLTGGVLMGTGIASMHYIGMAAMRMEAETRYDPVLFMISVVIAINASVVALWIAFQLRLQIGKTGKRRKISSAVIMATAISGMHYTGMAAASFRPTKIANAVATIQVPVPGLAMGIGVVTLMILGFTLLTSFVDRRMVTQIALLKQQEAQRLQLFMDITLGIQRSLKLEDILNTTVSEIRKTLNIDRVIIYRFNSDWSGTIIAESAADGLMKTLGKTVYDLLDKDDIEMYRNGQVQATNSNICETNVRDCHLKILEGFQIKANLVAPIVGEHRLLGLLCAYQCSEPRNWQKVEIDLFGQLAIQVGIALEQATLLHEFNSAQEMVQVRDCAIAATKNAIAITDPHQRNNPIIFCNPAFETITGYQLQEVLGRNCQFLQGPETDPKTIEKYATRCD
;
A
#
# COMPACT_ATOMS: atom_id res chain seq x y z
N MET A 1 -80.58 7.13 -10.15
CA MET A 1 -80.42 7.61 -8.76
C MET A 1 -79.12 7.03 -8.23
N PHE A 2 -77.97 7.64 -8.55
CA PHE A 2 -76.67 7.23 -8.02
C PHE A 2 -76.40 8.08 -6.77
N GLN A 3 -76.30 7.45 -5.61
CA GLN A 3 -76.00 8.12 -4.34
C GLN A 3 -74.64 8.83 -4.43
N ALA A 4 -74.62 10.12 -4.12
CA ALA A 4 -73.43 10.98 -4.14
C ALA A 4 -72.44 10.72 -2.98
N ASP A 5 -72.66 9.66 -2.19
CA ASP A 5 -71.93 9.40 -0.93
C ASP A 5 -71.15 8.08 -0.89
N VAL A 6 -71.06 7.33 -2.01
CA VAL A 6 -70.29 6.07 -2.04
C VAL A 6 -68.80 6.37 -2.24
N VAL A 7 -68.02 6.20 -1.17
CA VAL A 7 -66.55 6.20 -1.23
C VAL A 7 -66.08 4.93 -1.92
N MET A 8 -65.24 5.05 -2.95
CA MET A 8 -64.67 3.87 -3.63
C MET A 8 -63.57 3.24 -2.77
N SER A 9 -63.70 1.94 -2.50
CA SER A 9 -62.67 1.15 -1.81
C SER A 9 -61.64 0.62 -2.80
N CYS A 10 -60.37 0.83 -2.49
CA CYS A 10 -59.25 0.27 -3.25
C CYS A 10 -59.05 -1.22 -2.92
N THR A 11 -58.83 -2.04 -3.94
CA THR A 11 -58.40 -3.44 -3.81
C THR A 11 -56.92 -3.58 -4.18
N TYR A 12 -56.14 -4.29 -3.37
CA TYR A 12 -54.69 -4.42 -3.59
C TYR A 12 -54.31 -5.72 -4.31
N ASP A 13 -53.44 -5.62 -5.32
CA ASP A 13 -52.74 -6.77 -5.89
C ASP A 13 -51.57 -7.18 -4.97
N PRO A 14 -51.62 -8.38 -4.35
CA PRO A 14 -50.58 -8.83 -3.42
C PRO A 14 -49.19 -8.94 -4.07
N LEU A 15 -49.11 -9.23 -5.37
CA LEU A 15 -47.83 -9.37 -6.07
C LEU A 15 -47.13 -8.02 -6.22
N LEU A 16 -47.88 -6.98 -6.59
CA LEU A 16 -47.34 -5.62 -6.73
C LEU A 16 -46.99 -5.00 -5.36
N VAL A 17 -47.79 -5.29 -4.32
CA VAL A 17 -47.44 -4.93 -2.94
C VAL A 17 -46.11 -5.59 -2.55
N ALA A 18 -45.96 -6.89 -2.76
CA ALA A 18 -44.72 -7.60 -2.47
C ALA A 18 -43.52 -7.03 -3.26
N LEU A 19 -43.71 -6.75 -4.55
CA LEU A 19 -42.68 -6.14 -5.41
C LEU A 19 -42.24 -4.76 -4.88
N SER A 20 -43.19 -3.91 -4.46
CA SER A 20 -42.88 -2.60 -3.87
C SER A 20 -41.98 -2.74 -2.62
N ILE A 21 -42.28 -3.71 -1.75
CA ILE A 21 -41.51 -3.97 -0.53
C ILE A 21 -40.11 -4.49 -0.89
N VAL A 22 -39.99 -5.39 -1.87
CA VAL A 22 -38.69 -5.89 -2.35
C VAL A 22 -37.84 -4.74 -2.89
N ILE A 23 -38.40 -3.84 -3.70
CA ILE A 23 -37.70 -2.65 -4.19
C ILE A 23 -37.23 -1.78 -3.01
N ALA A 24 -38.08 -1.58 -2.00
CA ALA A 24 -37.74 -0.83 -0.79
C ALA A 24 -36.56 -1.44 -0.02
N ILE A 25 -36.50 -2.78 0.09
CA ILE A 25 -35.42 -3.51 0.75
C ILE A 25 -34.10 -3.31 -0.01
N PHE A 26 -34.10 -3.49 -1.33
CA PHE A 26 -32.91 -3.28 -2.15
C PHE A 26 -32.45 -1.81 -2.14
N ALA A 27 -33.37 -0.86 -2.23
CA ALA A 27 -33.06 0.56 -2.14
C ALA A 27 -32.42 0.92 -0.78
N SER A 28 -33.01 0.42 0.32
CA SER A 28 -32.49 0.62 1.67
C SER A 28 -31.12 -0.04 1.88
N TYR A 29 -30.92 -1.24 1.35
CA TYR A 29 -29.62 -1.92 1.44
C TYR A 29 -28.54 -1.17 0.64
N THR A 30 -28.87 -0.72 -0.57
CA THR A 30 -27.99 0.10 -1.41
C THR A 30 -27.60 1.41 -0.70
N ALA A 31 -28.53 2.06 0.00
CA ALA A 31 -28.26 3.24 0.81
C ALA A 31 -27.20 3.00 1.89
N LEU A 32 -27.37 1.92 2.67
CA LEU A 32 -26.45 1.52 3.75
C LEU A 32 -25.08 1.07 3.21
N ASP A 33 -25.04 0.47 2.03
CA ASP A 33 -23.80 0.05 1.40
C ASP A 33 -23.02 1.25 0.87
N LEU A 34 -23.70 2.16 0.18
CA LEU A 34 -23.10 3.32 -0.45
C LEU A 34 -22.62 4.38 0.57
N THR A 35 -23.31 4.52 1.70
CA THR A 35 -22.88 5.41 2.79
C THR A 35 -21.48 5.06 3.27
N GLY A 36 -21.15 3.78 3.42
CA GLY A 36 -19.80 3.32 3.80
C GLY A 36 -18.74 3.53 2.72
N ARG A 37 -19.15 3.61 1.45
CA ARG A 37 -18.24 3.91 0.33
C ARG A 37 -17.90 5.40 0.27
N LEU A 38 -18.91 6.24 0.46
CA LEU A 38 -18.77 7.70 0.51
C LEU A 38 -17.84 8.19 1.62
N THR A 39 -17.70 7.43 2.72
CA THR A 39 -16.76 7.75 3.79
C THR A 39 -15.29 7.50 3.43
N VAL A 40 -15.01 6.57 2.51
CA VAL A 40 -13.64 6.19 2.12
C VAL A 40 -13.19 6.90 0.85
N ALA A 41 -14.12 7.21 -0.06
CA ALA A 41 -13.80 7.88 -1.32
C ALA A 41 -13.36 9.35 -1.11
N GLN A 42 -12.39 9.80 -1.92
CA GLN A 42 -11.89 11.18 -1.92
C GLN A 42 -12.02 11.82 -3.31
N GLY A 43 -12.02 13.17 -3.35
CA GLY A 43 -12.05 13.95 -4.59
C GLY A 43 -13.24 13.65 -5.50
N TRP A 44 -12.96 13.48 -6.79
CA TRP A 44 -13.96 13.25 -7.84
C TRP A 44 -14.74 11.94 -7.66
N ALA A 45 -14.10 10.88 -7.18
CA ALA A 45 -14.77 9.61 -6.93
C ALA A 45 -15.88 9.75 -5.87
N ARG A 46 -15.64 10.55 -4.83
CA ARG A 46 -16.65 10.83 -3.79
C ARG A 46 -17.86 11.53 -4.37
N LEU A 47 -17.64 12.54 -5.23
CA LEU A 47 -18.73 13.27 -5.88
C LEU A 47 -19.55 12.36 -6.79
N ALA A 48 -18.88 11.51 -7.59
CA ALA A 48 -19.55 10.54 -8.47
C ALA A 48 -20.42 9.55 -7.68
N TRP A 49 -19.90 9.00 -6.57
CA TRP A 49 -20.69 8.13 -5.69
C TRP A 49 -21.87 8.84 -5.04
N LEU A 50 -21.73 10.14 -4.75
CA LEU A 50 -22.79 10.91 -4.09
C LEU A 50 -23.92 11.21 -5.07
N ILE A 51 -23.59 11.67 -6.27
CA ILE A 51 -24.57 11.95 -7.33
C ILE A 51 -25.23 10.66 -7.79
N GLY A 52 -24.45 9.64 -8.14
CA GLY A 52 -24.96 8.34 -8.56
C GLY A 52 -25.82 7.69 -7.47
N GLY A 53 -25.40 7.80 -6.22
CA GLY A 53 -26.15 7.34 -5.06
C GLY A 53 -27.49 8.02 -4.85
N ALA A 54 -27.50 9.35 -4.93
CA ALA A 54 -28.71 10.16 -4.79
C ALA A 54 -29.74 9.78 -5.86
N ILE A 55 -29.30 9.60 -7.10
CA ILE A 55 -30.15 9.20 -8.22
C ILE A 55 -30.70 7.79 -8.00
N VAL A 56 -29.81 6.80 -7.77
CA VAL A 56 -30.22 5.39 -7.62
C VAL A 56 -31.14 5.20 -6.42
N MET A 57 -30.86 5.84 -5.29
CA MET A 57 -31.71 5.76 -4.10
C MET A 57 -33.04 6.51 -4.29
N GLY A 58 -33.00 7.71 -4.87
CA GLY A 58 -34.21 8.49 -5.15
C GLY A 58 -35.15 7.75 -6.11
N VAL A 59 -34.60 7.18 -7.20
CA VAL A 59 -35.34 6.31 -8.12
C VAL A 59 -35.87 5.07 -7.39
N GLY A 60 -35.11 4.44 -6.50
CA GLY A 60 -35.59 3.29 -5.72
C GLY A 60 -36.80 3.60 -4.83
N ILE A 61 -36.77 4.73 -4.09
CA ILE A 61 -37.88 5.16 -3.22
C ILE A 61 -39.11 5.53 -4.08
N TRP A 62 -38.89 6.26 -5.18
CA TRP A 62 -39.94 6.63 -6.12
C TRP A 62 -40.58 5.41 -6.80
N SER A 63 -39.78 4.45 -7.26
CA SER A 63 -40.27 3.22 -7.88
C SER A 63 -41.08 2.37 -6.90
N MET A 64 -40.67 2.28 -5.63
CA MET A 64 -41.48 1.64 -4.60
C MET A 64 -42.85 2.32 -4.50
N HIS A 65 -42.87 3.64 -4.38
CA HIS A 65 -44.10 4.42 -4.27
C HIS A 65 -45.01 4.22 -5.49
N PHE A 66 -44.46 4.33 -6.70
CA PHE A 66 -45.24 4.22 -7.93
C PHE A 66 -45.78 2.80 -8.15
N VAL A 67 -44.97 1.76 -7.91
CA VAL A 67 -45.44 0.37 -7.94
C VAL A 67 -46.51 0.12 -6.87
N GLY A 68 -46.38 0.71 -5.68
CA GLY A 68 -47.38 0.64 -4.62
C GLY A 68 -48.71 1.33 -4.98
N MET A 69 -48.66 2.46 -5.69
CA MET A 69 -49.86 3.10 -6.25
C MET A 69 -50.53 2.21 -7.31
N LEU A 70 -49.75 1.59 -8.21
CA LEU A 70 -50.26 0.68 -9.24
C LEU A 70 -50.82 -0.63 -8.63
N ALA A 71 -50.39 -1.00 -7.42
CA ALA A 71 -50.96 -2.12 -6.69
C ALA A 71 -52.41 -1.85 -6.25
N CYS A 72 -52.80 -0.58 -6.12
CA CYS A 72 -54.15 -0.16 -5.77
C CYS A 72 -55.05 -0.11 -7.01
N SER A 73 -55.99 -1.04 -7.10
CA SER A 73 -56.99 -1.10 -8.17
C SER A 73 -58.29 -0.42 -7.74
N LEU A 74 -58.75 0.53 -8.56
CA LEU A 74 -60.04 1.18 -8.42
C LEU A 74 -60.99 0.70 -9.53
N PRO A 75 -62.30 0.68 -9.30
CA PRO A 75 -63.30 0.27 -10.30
C PRO A 75 -63.52 1.32 -11.41
N ILE A 76 -62.54 2.18 -11.67
CA ILE A 76 -62.52 3.24 -12.68
C ILE A 76 -61.13 3.28 -13.35
N GLN A 77 -61.05 3.83 -14.55
CA GLN A 77 -59.76 3.99 -15.24
C GLN A 77 -58.94 5.10 -14.55
N VAL A 78 -57.70 4.78 -14.21
CA VAL A 78 -56.73 5.71 -13.62
C VAL A 78 -55.60 5.93 -14.62
N GLY A 79 -55.50 7.15 -15.14
CA GLY A 79 -54.36 7.64 -15.92
C GLY A 79 -53.36 8.39 -15.04
N TYR A 80 -52.23 8.76 -15.63
CA TYR A 80 -51.17 9.51 -14.95
C TYR A 80 -50.63 10.62 -15.84
N ASP A 81 -50.42 11.80 -15.27
CA ASP A 81 -49.72 12.91 -15.92
C ASP A 81 -48.21 12.65 -15.94
N THR A 82 -47.66 12.37 -17.12
CA THR A 82 -46.27 11.91 -17.28
C THR A 82 -45.25 12.92 -16.75
N LEU A 83 -45.49 14.22 -16.97
CA LEU A 83 -44.59 15.27 -16.48
C LEU A 83 -44.60 15.34 -14.96
N THR A 84 -45.77 15.34 -14.34
CA THR A 84 -45.89 15.38 -12.87
C THR A 84 -45.27 14.14 -12.22
N VAL A 85 -45.46 12.95 -12.82
CA VAL A 85 -44.79 11.71 -12.38
C VAL A 85 -43.27 11.85 -12.46
N LEU A 86 -42.73 12.38 -13.55
CA LEU A 86 -41.28 12.60 -13.68
C LEU A 86 -40.77 13.65 -12.68
N PHE A 87 -41.50 14.75 -12.45
CA PHE A 87 -41.12 15.76 -11.45
C PHE A 87 -41.17 15.23 -10.02
N SER A 88 -42.06 14.27 -9.73
CA SER A 88 -42.19 13.69 -8.38
C SER A 88 -40.90 12.99 -7.90
N VAL A 89 -40.02 12.53 -8.81
CA VAL A 89 -38.76 11.87 -8.42
C VAL A 89 -37.75 12.84 -7.81
N LEU A 90 -37.79 14.13 -8.17
CA LEU A 90 -36.76 15.11 -7.80
C LEU A 90 -36.66 15.33 -6.28
N PRO A 91 -37.77 15.54 -5.53
CA PRO A 91 -37.71 15.59 -4.06
C PRO A 91 -37.05 14.36 -3.44
N ALA A 92 -37.30 13.16 -3.98
CA ALA A 92 -36.69 11.93 -3.48
C ALA A 92 -35.18 11.87 -3.77
N ILE A 93 -34.72 12.31 -4.94
CA ILE A 93 -33.29 12.40 -5.27
C ILE A 93 -32.57 13.42 -4.37
N ILE A 94 -33.16 14.60 -4.17
CA ILE A 94 -32.58 15.64 -3.30
C ILE A 94 -32.52 15.17 -1.86
N ALA A 95 -33.61 14.61 -1.33
CA ALA A 95 -33.66 14.01 0.00
C ALA A 95 -32.58 12.92 0.14
N SER A 96 -32.47 12.06 -0.87
CA SER A 96 -31.51 10.97 -0.91
C SER A 96 -30.05 11.45 -0.89
N GLY A 97 -29.72 12.44 -1.71
CA GLY A 97 -28.40 13.05 -1.73
C GLY A 97 -28.05 13.74 -0.41
N SER A 98 -29.01 14.46 0.18
CA SER A 98 -28.82 15.10 1.48
C SER A 98 -28.56 14.08 2.60
N ALA A 99 -29.28 12.96 2.60
CA ALA A 99 -29.12 11.89 3.57
C ALA A 99 -27.75 11.19 3.42
N LEU A 100 -27.35 10.84 2.20
CA LEU A 100 -26.04 10.24 1.91
C LEU A 100 -24.88 11.19 2.27
N PHE A 101 -25.02 12.48 1.94
CA PHE A 101 -24.04 13.50 2.29
C PHE A 101 -23.87 13.61 3.81
N LEU A 102 -24.97 13.65 4.54
CA LEU A 102 -24.96 13.83 5.98
C LEU A 102 -24.48 12.56 6.72
N ALA A 103 -24.91 11.39 6.28
CA ALA A 103 -24.48 10.10 6.83
C ALA A 103 -23.00 9.79 6.58
N SER A 104 -22.39 10.41 5.55
CA SER A 104 -20.96 10.26 5.23
C SER A 104 -20.04 11.27 5.92
N ARG A 105 -20.55 12.18 6.76
CA ARG A 105 -19.72 13.13 7.52
C ARG A 105 -18.96 12.46 8.67
N PRO A 106 -17.76 12.93 9.07
CA PRO A 106 -16.98 12.30 10.14
C PRO A 106 -17.75 12.15 11.46
N VAL A 107 -18.44 13.21 11.86
CA VAL A 107 -19.28 13.27 13.06
C VAL A 107 -20.68 13.75 12.66
N LEU A 108 -21.72 13.14 13.24
CA LEU A 108 -23.10 13.54 13.07
C LEU A 108 -23.69 13.84 14.44
N ASN A 109 -23.89 15.12 14.72
CA ASN A 109 -24.46 15.55 16.00
C ASN A 109 -26.00 15.40 15.98
N THR A 110 -26.62 15.26 17.15
CA THR A 110 -28.08 15.16 17.29
C THR A 110 -28.87 16.24 16.54
N PRO A 111 -28.52 17.55 16.59
CA PRO A 111 -29.26 18.56 15.82
C PRO A 111 -29.14 18.35 14.32
N GLN A 112 -27.98 17.92 13.82
CA GLN A 112 -27.80 17.62 12.40
C GLN A 112 -28.60 16.39 11.98
N LEU A 113 -28.65 15.37 12.83
CA LEU A 113 -29.49 14.18 12.62
C LEU A 113 -30.97 14.56 12.52
N LEU A 114 -31.45 15.41 13.42
CA LEU A 114 -32.85 15.86 13.44
C LEU A 114 -33.17 16.74 12.21
N THR A 115 -32.34 17.74 11.89
CA THR A 115 -32.57 18.59 10.71
C THR A 115 -32.48 17.79 9.42
N GLY A 116 -31.52 16.87 9.32
CA GLY A 116 -31.38 15.96 8.19
C GLY A 116 -32.55 14.99 8.05
N GLY A 117 -33.04 14.45 9.16
CA GLY A 117 -34.21 13.56 9.19
C GLY A 117 -35.49 14.27 8.81
N VAL A 118 -35.70 15.51 9.26
CA VAL A 118 -36.83 16.36 8.82
C VAL A 118 -36.74 16.64 7.32
N LEU A 119 -35.58 17.11 6.83
CA LEU A 119 -35.38 17.40 5.41
C LEU A 119 -35.66 16.17 4.53
N MET A 120 -35.10 15.02 4.91
CA MET A 120 -35.31 13.75 4.20
C MET A 120 -36.77 13.31 4.27
N GLY A 121 -37.39 13.35 5.45
CA GLY A 121 -38.78 12.93 5.66
C GLY A 121 -39.77 13.79 4.87
N THR A 122 -39.58 15.11 4.90
CA THR A 122 -40.35 16.05 4.08
C THR A 122 -40.16 15.75 2.60
N GLY A 123 -38.95 15.51 2.12
CA GLY A 123 -38.71 15.18 0.71
C GLY A 123 -39.38 13.87 0.25
N ILE A 124 -39.38 12.83 1.10
CA ILE A 124 -40.09 11.57 0.80
C ILE A 124 -41.61 11.78 0.81
N ALA A 125 -42.14 12.51 1.79
CA ALA A 125 -43.57 12.84 1.84
C ALA A 125 -43.99 13.72 0.64
N SER A 126 -43.19 14.71 0.25
CA SER A 126 -43.42 15.52 -0.94
C SER A 126 -43.43 14.66 -2.21
N MET A 127 -42.46 13.75 -2.38
CA MET A 127 -42.48 12.82 -3.52
C MET A 127 -43.77 12.00 -3.54
N HIS A 128 -44.19 11.45 -2.39
CA HIS A 128 -45.40 10.66 -2.27
C HIS A 128 -46.66 11.45 -2.69
N TYR A 129 -46.86 12.64 -2.15
CA TYR A 129 -48.07 13.43 -2.43
C TYR A 129 -48.06 14.10 -3.81
N ILE A 130 -46.89 14.47 -4.34
CA ILE A 130 -46.76 14.92 -5.75
C ILE A 130 -47.06 13.75 -6.70
N GLY A 131 -46.61 12.53 -6.36
CA GLY A 131 -46.93 11.32 -7.11
C GLY A 131 -48.43 11.02 -7.14
N MET A 132 -49.11 11.13 -5.98
CA MET A 132 -50.57 11.01 -5.89
C MET A 132 -51.31 12.10 -6.67
N ALA A 133 -50.80 13.34 -6.66
CA ALA A 133 -51.37 14.45 -7.42
C ALA A 133 -51.27 14.26 -8.95
N ALA A 134 -50.40 13.36 -9.42
CA ALA A 134 -50.26 13.02 -10.84
C ALA A 134 -51.38 12.11 -11.35
N MET A 135 -52.19 11.50 -10.47
CA MET A 135 -53.30 10.64 -10.86
C MET A 135 -54.39 11.43 -11.59
N ARG A 136 -54.81 10.94 -12.74
CA ARG A 136 -55.91 11.49 -13.54
C ARG A 136 -57.02 10.44 -13.61
N MET A 137 -58.13 10.72 -12.93
CA MET A 137 -59.28 9.83 -12.86
C MET A 137 -60.58 10.64 -12.74
N GLU A 138 -61.73 10.02 -13.03
CA GLU A 138 -63.06 10.62 -12.86
C GLU A 138 -63.51 10.64 -11.38
N ALA A 139 -62.57 10.92 -10.48
CA ALA A 139 -62.79 10.99 -9.05
C ALA A 139 -61.92 12.09 -8.43
N GLU A 140 -62.47 12.78 -7.44
CA GLU A 140 -61.71 13.71 -6.60
C GLU A 140 -61.01 12.94 -5.48
N THR A 141 -59.71 13.15 -5.33
CA THR A 141 -58.92 12.61 -4.21
C THR A 141 -59.06 13.55 -3.00
N ARG A 142 -59.70 13.09 -1.92
CA ARG A 142 -59.80 13.82 -0.65
C ARG A 142 -59.01 13.11 0.44
N TYR A 143 -58.29 13.88 1.24
CA TYR A 143 -57.44 13.35 2.31
C TYR A 143 -58.10 13.50 3.68
N ASP A 144 -58.04 12.46 4.49
CA ASP A 144 -58.27 12.55 5.93
C ASP A 144 -57.09 13.31 6.57
N PRO A 145 -57.32 14.46 7.24
CA PRO A 145 -56.25 15.28 7.79
C PRO A 145 -55.44 14.57 8.88
N VAL A 146 -56.04 13.65 9.64
CA VAL A 146 -55.36 12.93 10.71
C VAL A 146 -54.40 11.90 10.13
N LEU A 147 -54.87 11.04 9.23
CA LEU A 147 -54.02 10.02 8.59
C LEU A 147 -52.95 10.65 7.70
N PHE A 148 -53.26 11.76 7.04
CA PHE A 148 -52.27 12.56 6.31
C PHE A 148 -51.15 13.06 7.23
N MET A 149 -51.49 13.66 8.37
CA MET A 149 -50.47 14.12 9.32
C MET A 149 -49.68 12.95 9.93
N ILE A 150 -50.33 11.82 10.20
CA ILE A 150 -49.66 10.60 10.69
C ILE A 150 -48.64 10.08 9.67
N SER A 151 -48.98 10.03 8.37
CA SER A 151 -48.04 9.57 7.34
C SER A 151 -46.79 10.46 7.28
N VAL A 152 -46.94 11.78 7.39
CA VAL A 152 -45.83 12.75 7.40
C VAL A 152 -44.97 12.57 8.66
N VAL A 153 -45.60 12.35 9.81
CA VAL A 153 -44.87 12.05 11.07
C VAL A 153 -44.11 10.73 10.96
N ILE A 154 -44.70 9.69 10.34
CA ILE A 154 -44.01 8.43 10.06
C ILE A 154 -42.83 8.66 9.13
N ALA A 155 -42.98 9.44 8.05
CA ALA A 155 -41.89 9.78 7.14
C ALA A 155 -40.69 10.41 7.88
N ILE A 156 -40.95 11.42 8.71
CA ILE A 156 -39.89 12.14 9.45
C ILE A 156 -39.19 11.20 10.45
N ASN A 157 -39.94 10.46 11.26
CA ASN A 157 -39.36 9.53 12.23
C ASN A 157 -38.57 8.41 11.54
N ALA A 158 -39.13 7.83 10.47
CA ALA A 158 -38.45 6.82 9.68
C ALA A 158 -37.15 7.35 9.07
N SER A 159 -37.14 8.59 8.57
CA SER A 159 -35.95 9.25 8.03
C SER A 159 -34.89 9.53 9.09
N VAL A 160 -35.27 9.97 10.29
CA VAL A 160 -34.33 10.13 11.43
C VAL A 160 -33.68 8.79 11.77
N VAL A 161 -34.48 7.73 11.93
CA VAL A 161 -33.99 6.38 12.25
C VAL A 161 -33.11 5.83 11.13
N ALA A 162 -33.53 5.98 9.87
CA ALA A 162 -32.76 5.55 8.70
C ALA A 162 -31.39 6.24 8.65
N LEU A 163 -31.35 7.55 8.86
CA LEU A 163 -30.12 8.34 8.85
C LEU A 163 -29.19 7.93 10.01
N TRP A 164 -29.75 7.69 11.19
CA TRP A 164 -29.00 7.20 12.36
C TRP A 164 -28.41 5.81 12.11
N ILE A 165 -29.20 4.87 11.58
CA ILE A 165 -28.75 3.52 11.20
C ILE A 165 -27.65 3.60 10.14
N ALA A 166 -27.83 4.41 9.10
CA ALA A 166 -26.84 4.59 8.03
C ALA A 166 -25.51 5.10 8.59
N PHE A 167 -25.55 6.08 9.49
CA PHE A 167 -24.37 6.59 10.17
C PHE A 167 -23.67 5.52 11.03
N GLN A 168 -24.42 4.74 11.82
CA GLN A 168 -23.85 3.71 12.71
C GLN A 168 -23.23 2.52 11.96
N LEU A 169 -23.83 2.12 10.83
CA LEU A 169 -23.41 0.93 10.08
C LEU A 169 -22.37 1.19 9.00
N ARG A 170 -22.02 2.46 8.72
CA ARG A 170 -21.09 2.82 7.64
C ARG A 170 -19.69 2.24 7.80
N LEU A 171 -19.20 2.08 9.04
CA LEU A 171 -17.86 1.55 9.36
C LEU A 171 -17.86 0.05 9.68
N GLN A 172 -19.02 -0.62 9.70
CA GLN A 172 -19.09 -2.04 10.07
C GLN A 172 -18.72 -2.94 8.88
N ILE A 173 -17.46 -3.36 8.85
CA ILE A 173 -16.87 -4.24 7.84
C ILE A 173 -16.89 -5.69 8.37
N GLY A 174 -17.32 -6.65 7.53
CA GLY A 174 -17.23 -8.10 7.81
C GLY A 174 -18.58 -8.83 7.79
N LYS A 175 -18.59 -10.11 8.20
CA LYS A 175 -19.81 -10.96 8.19
C LYS A 175 -20.91 -10.42 9.11
N THR A 176 -20.55 -9.98 10.31
CA THR A 176 -21.47 -9.38 11.29
C THR A 176 -22.05 -8.05 10.80
N GLY A 177 -21.21 -7.21 10.18
CA GLY A 177 -21.66 -5.96 9.55
C GLY A 177 -22.64 -6.22 8.41
N LYS A 178 -22.39 -7.23 7.56
CA LYS A 178 -23.30 -7.61 6.48
C LYS A 178 -24.68 -8.04 7.00
N ARG A 179 -24.73 -8.86 8.06
CA ARG A 179 -26.00 -9.29 8.68
C ARG A 179 -26.79 -8.09 9.23
N ARG A 180 -26.12 -7.17 9.93
CA ARG A 180 -26.75 -5.95 10.48
C ARG A 180 -27.27 -5.01 9.39
N LYS A 181 -26.57 -4.89 8.26
CA LYS A 181 -27.04 -4.11 7.10
C LYS A 181 -28.30 -4.72 6.49
N ILE A 182 -28.37 -6.05 6.36
CA ILE A 182 -29.57 -6.74 5.85
C ILE A 182 -30.76 -6.52 6.79
N SER A 183 -30.60 -6.76 8.09
CA SER A 183 -31.71 -6.56 9.05
C SER A 183 -32.18 -5.11 9.08
N SER A 184 -31.26 -4.16 9.01
CA SER A 184 -31.60 -2.73 9.02
C SER A 184 -32.26 -2.27 7.72
N ALA A 185 -31.86 -2.83 6.57
CA ALA A 185 -32.52 -2.58 5.30
C ALA A 185 -33.98 -3.04 5.30
N VAL A 186 -34.28 -4.18 5.93
CA VAL A 186 -35.66 -4.66 6.10
C VAL A 186 -36.46 -3.71 6.99
N ILE A 187 -35.91 -3.27 8.13
CA ILE A 187 -36.58 -2.31 9.03
C ILE A 187 -36.88 -0.99 8.31
N MET A 188 -35.89 -0.45 7.59
CA MET A 188 -36.05 0.76 6.79
C MET A 188 -37.12 0.57 5.71
N ALA A 189 -37.08 -0.53 4.97
CA ALA A 189 -38.07 -0.84 3.95
C ALA A 189 -39.49 -0.90 4.51
N THR A 190 -39.70 -1.58 5.64
CA THR A 190 -40.99 -1.63 6.33
C THR A 190 -41.47 -0.24 6.72
N ALA A 191 -40.58 0.64 7.19
CA ALA A 191 -40.96 2.02 7.54
C ALA A 191 -41.33 2.87 6.32
N ILE A 192 -40.57 2.77 5.22
CA ILE A 192 -40.85 3.51 3.98
C ILE A 192 -42.16 3.02 3.34
N SER A 193 -42.37 1.69 3.26
CA SER A 193 -43.63 1.13 2.79
C SER A 193 -44.80 1.46 3.73
N GLY A 194 -44.58 1.42 5.05
CA GLY A 194 -45.59 1.79 6.04
C GLY A 194 -46.07 3.23 5.90
N MET A 195 -45.14 4.17 5.65
CA MET A 195 -45.50 5.54 5.31
C MET A 195 -46.36 5.62 4.04
N HIS A 196 -45.93 4.94 2.98
CA HIS A 196 -46.66 4.93 1.71
C HIS A 196 -48.09 4.43 1.85
N TYR A 197 -48.30 3.26 2.48
CA TYR A 197 -49.62 2.69 2.65
C TYR A 197 -50.48 3.45 3.65
N THR A 198 -49.87 4.14 4.63
CA THR A 198 -50.61 5.08 5.50
C THR A 198 -51.08 6.30 4.70
N GLY A 199 -50.24 6.83 3.82
CA GLY A 199 -50.62 7.92 2.91
C GLY A 199 -51.73 7.53 1.93
N MET A 200 -51.69 6.29 1.41
CA MET A 200 -52.78 5.71 0.62
C MET A 200 -54.07 5.54 1.43
N ALA A 201 -53.98 5.08 2.68
CA ALA A 201 -55.14 4.94 3.56
C ALA A 201 -55.76 6.30 3.93
N ALA A 202 -54.98 7.39 3.91
CA ALA A 202 -55.50 8.74 4.09
C ALA A 202 -56.32 9.23 2.89
N ALA A 203 -56.14 8.64 1.70
CA ALA A 203 -56.81 9.06 0.48
C ALA A 203 -58.17 8.36 0.29
N SER A 204 -59.21 9.15 0.07
CA SER A 204 -60.54 8.69 -0.30
C SER A 204 -60.89 9.19 -1.70
N PHE A 205 -61.40 8.31 -2.55
CA PHE A 205 -61.74 8.63 -3.93
C PHE A 205 -63.26 8.74 -4.07
N ARG A 206 -63.74 9.94 -4.39
CA ARG A 206 -65.17 10.21 -4.61
C ARG A 206 -65.44 10.46 -6.09
N PRO A 207 -66.36 9.74 -6.74
CA PRO A 207 -66.68 9.94 -8.15
C PRO A 207 -67.13 11.38 -8.44
N THR A 208 -66.64 11.96 -9.53
CA THR A 208 -66.98 13.33 -9.93
C THR A 208 -67.60 13.29 -11.33
N LYS A 209 -68.64 14.11 -11.57
CA LYS A 209 -69.35 14.16 -12.87
C LYS A 209 -68.55 14.80 -14.02
N ILE A 210 -67.34 15.30 -13.74
CA ILE A 210 -66.50 15.97 -14.73
C ILE A 210 -65.62 14.92 -15.38
N ALA A 211 -66.06 14.44 -16.55
CA ALA A 211 -65.26 13.60 -17.42
C ALA A 211 -64.12 14.45 -18.03
N ASN A 212 -62.97 14.48 -17.35
CA ASN A 212 -61.75 14.98 -17.97
C ASN A 212 -61.26 13.88 -18.92
N ALA A 213 -61.65 13.96 -20.18
CA ALA A 213 -61.13 13.10 -21.23
C ALA A 213 -59.61 13.29 -21.32
N VAL A 214 -58.84 12.34 -20.80
CA VAL A 214 -57.39 12.32 -20.99
C VAL A 214 -57.07 11.34 -22.10
N ALA A 215 -56.47 11.85 -23.18
CA ALA A 215 -55.79 11.01 -24.16
C ALA A 215 -54.54 10.40 -23.49
N THR A 216 -54.67 9.18 -22.98
CA THR A 216 -53.55 8.40 -22.43
C THR A 216 -53.31 7.15 -23.28
N ILE A 217 -52.04 6.90 -23.61
CA ILE A 217 -51.57 5.64 -24.17
C ILE A 217 -52.07 4.50 -23.27
N GLN A 218 -52.84 3.57 -23.84
CA GLN A 218 -53.34 2.37 -23.16
C GLN A 218 -52.18 1.39 -22.91
N VAL A 219 -51.34 1.68 -21.91
CA VAL A 219 -50.38 0.68 -21.41
C VAL A 219 -51.07 -0.13 -20.33
N PRO A 220 -51.10 -1.47 -20.40
CA PRO A 220 -51.61 -2.31 -19.33
C PRO A 220 -50.89 -1.98 -18.01
N VAL A 221 -51.66 -1.50 -17.03
CA VAL A 221 -51.20 -1.05 -15.71
C VAL A 221 -50.26 -2.08 -15.01
N PRO A 222 -50.52 -3.41 -15.07
CA PRO A 222 -49.61 -4.40 -14.49
C PRO A 222 -48.26 -4.51 -15.22
N GLY A 223 -48.26 -4.36 -16.55
CA GLY A 223 -47.03 -4.43 -17.38
C GLY A 223 -46.10 -3.26 -17.12
N LEU A 224 -46.67 -2.06 -16.92
CA LEU A 224 -45.91 -0.87 -16.53
C LEU A 224 -45.28 -1.04 -15.13
N ALA A 225 -46.05 -1.52 -14.15
CA ALA A 225 -45.56 -1.75 -12.79
C ALA A 225 -44.39 -2.76 -12.76
N MET A 226 -44.53 -3.89 -13.47
CA MET A 226 -43.47 -4.88 -13.58
C MET A 226 -42.24 -4.33 -14.31
N GLY A 227 -42.43 -3.58 -15.39
CA GLY A 227 -41.32 -2.95 -16.13
C GLY A 227 -40.49 -1.99 -15.26
N ILE A 228 -41.16 -1.08 -14.54
CA ILE A 228 -40.49 -0.16 -13.60
C ILE A 228 -39.77 -0.94 -12.50
N GLY A 229 -40.43 -1.96 -11.93
CA GLY A 229 -39.84 -2.80 -10.88
C GLY A 229 -38.58 -3.54 -11.34
N VAL A 230 -38.62 -4.18 -12.50
CA VAL A 230 -37.47 -4.91 -13.08
C VAL A 230 -36.32 -3.97 -13.37
N VAL A 231 -36.57 -2.84 -14.05
CA VAL A 231 -35.53 -1.85 -14.36
C VAL A 231 -34.91 -1.29 -13.09
N THR A 232 -35.72 -0.99 -12.07
CA THR A 232 -35.22 -0.47 -10.79
C THR A 232 -34.36 -1.51 -10.07
N LEU A 233 -34.79 -2.77 -10.02
CA LEU A 233 -34.01 -3.85 -9.42
C LEU A 233 -32.71 -4.12 -10.19
N MET A 234 -32.70 -3.99 -11.51
CA MET A 234 -31.47 -4.06 -12.32
C MET A 234 -30.50 -2.93 -11.97
N ILE A 235 -30.98 -1.68 -11.88
CA ILE A 235 -30.17 -0.52 -11.50
C ILE A 235 -29.59 -0.70 -10.09
N LEU A 236 -30.41 -1.10 -9.12
CA LEU A 236 -29.98 -1.37 -7.75
C LEU A 236 -28.98 -2.53 -7.69
N GLY A 237 -29.26 -3.62 -8.42
CA GLY A 237 -28.38 -4.79 -8.52
C GLY A 237 -27.02 -4.45 -9.12
N PHE A 238 -26.98 -3.66 -10.20
CA PHE A 238 -25.74 -3.19 -10.82
C PHE A 238 -24.95 -2.28 -9.88
N THR A 239 -25.62 -1.40 -9.15
CA THR A 239 -24.99 -0.53 -8.13
C THR A 239 -24.36 -1.36 -7.00
N LEU A 240 -25.04 -2.43 -6.56
CA LEU A 240 -24.49 -3.34 -5.57
C LEU A 240 -23.35 -4.21 -6.12
N LEU A 241 -23.42 -4.61 -7.39
CA LEU A 241 -22.37 -5.39 -8.05
C LEU A 241 -21.09 -4.57 -8.23
N THR A 242 -21.22 -3.36 -8.79
CA THR A 242 -20.10 -2.40 -8.88
C THR A 242 -19.50 -2.15 -7.50
N SER A 243 -20.35 -2.12 -6.47
CA SER A 243 -19.88 -1.98 -5.09
C SER A 243 -19.09 -3.16 -4.56
N PHE A 244 -19.56 -4.36 -4.86
CA PHE A 244 -18.92 -5.58 -4.45
C PHE A 244 -17.55 -5.77 -5.14
N VAL A 245 -17.48 -5.49 -6.45
CA VAL A 245 -16.25 -5.61 -7.25
C VAL A 245 -15.19 -4.62 -6.76
N ASP A 246 -15.56 -3.34 -6.61
CA ASP A 246 -14.64 -2.31 -6.16
C ASP A 246 -14.04 -2.63 -4.78
N ARG A 247 -14.88 -3.09 -3.84
CA ARG A 247 -14.41 -3.53 -2.52
C ARG A 247 -13.41 -4.68 -2.60
N ARG A 248 -13.63 -5.65 -3.49
CA ARG A 248 -12.68 -6.75 -3.71
C ARG A 248 -11.37 -6.25 -4.29
N MET A 249 -11.41 -5.35 -5.27
CA MET A 249 -10.21 -4.77 -5.88
C MET A 249 -9.37 -4.01 -4.85
N VAL A 250 -9.98 -3.15 -4.03
CA VAL A 250 -9.26 -2.40 -2.99
C VAL A 250 -8.56 -3.35 -2.01
N THR A 251 -9.23 -4.42 -1.58
CA THR A 251 -8.60 -5.41 -0.68
C THR A 251 -7.45 -6.18 -1.33
N GLN A 252 -7.55 -6.50 -2.62
CA GLN A 252 -6.48 -7.18 -3.35
C GLN A 252 -5.27 -6.27 -3.56
N ILE A 253 -5.50 -5.01 -3.92
CA ILE A 253 -4.43 -4.01 -4.07
C ILE A 253 -3.72 -3.78 -2.73
N ALA A 254 -4.46 -3.71 -1.62
CA ALA A 254 -3.86 -3.58 -0.29
C ALA A 254 -2.99 -4.79 0.08
N LEU A 255 -3.44 -6.01 -0.23
CA LEU A 255 -2.67 -7.23 0.03
C LEU A 255 -1.40 -7.31 -0.83
N LEU A 256 -1.49 -6.96 -2.11
CA LEU A 256 -0.33 -6.88 -3.00
C LEU A 256 0.71 -5.88 -2.50
N LYS A 257 0.27 -4.68 -2.09
CA LYS A 257 1.16 -3.67 -1.48
C LYS A 257 1.81 -4.17 -0.19
N GLN A 258 1.08 -4.90 0.64
CA GLN A 258 1.62 -5.48 1.87
C GLN A 258 2.69 -6.54 1.59
N GLN A 259 2.45 -7.41 0.59
CA GLN A 259 3.44 -8.40 0.16
C GLN A 259 4.71 -7.73 -0.39
N GLU A 260 4.56 -6.69 -1.20
CA GLU A 260 5.69 -5.94 -1.75
C GLU A 260 6.51 -5.26 -0.64
N ALA A 261 5.84 -4.63 0.33
CA ALA A 261 6.48 -4.02 1.49
C ALA A 261 7.22 -5.05 2.38
N GLN A 262 6.61 -6.21 2.62
CA GLN A 262 7.28 -7.30 3.37
C GLN A 262 8.54 -7.79 2.65
N ARG A 263 8.48 -7.92 1.32
CA ARG A 263 9.65 -8.34 0.52
C ARG A 263 10.79 -7.31 0.61
N LEU A 264 10.46 -6.02 0.52
CA LEU A 264 11.44 -4.94 0.64
C LEU A 264 12.05 -4.86 2.05
N GLN A 265 11.24 -5.12 3.09
CA GLN A 265 11.71 -5.12 4.47
C GLN A 265 12.68 -6.29 4.73
N LEU A 266 12.34 -7.50 4.28
CA LEU A 266 13.24 -8.66 4.37
C LEU A 266 14.58 -8.39 3.68
N PHE A 267 14.55 -7.74 2.51
CA PHE A 267 15.75 -7.32 1.79
C PHE A 267 16.62 -6.38 2.65
N MET A 268 16.01 -5.33 3.22
CA MET A 268 16.73 -4.36 4.04
C MET A 268 17.35 -4.99 5.30
N ASP A 269 16.64 -5.91 5.95
CA ASP A 269 17.14 -6.61 7.14
C ASP A 269 18.38 -7.47 6.81
N ILE A 270 18.38 -8.15 5.65
CA ILE A 270 19.54 -8.91 5.17
C ILE A 270 20.71 -7.97 4.86
N THR A 271 20.47 -6.87 4.14
CA THR A 271 21.51 -5.89 3.81
C THR A 271 22.15 -5.29 5.06
N LEU A 272 21.36 -4.95 6.08
CA LEU A 272 21.86 -4.40 7.34
C LEU A 272 22.61 -5.43 8.19
N GLY A 273 22.24 -6.72 8.11
CA GLY A 273 22.98 -7.80 8.74
C GLY A 273 24.42 -7.93 8.22
N ILE A 274 24.62 -7.67 6.92
CA ILE A 274 25.94 -7.73 6.27
C ILE A 274 26.84 -6.56 6.73
N GLN A 275 26.28 -5.38 6.98
CA GLN A 275 27.05 -4.16 7.28
C GLN A 275 27.50 -3.98 8.74
N ARG A 276 27.07 -4.84 9.67
CA ARG A 276 27.30 -4.64 11.13
C ARG A 276 28.60 -5.22 11.69
N SER A 277 29.35 -6.02 10.93
CA SER A 277 30.60 -6.64 11.42
C SER A 277 31.83 -5.91 10.88
N LEU A 278 32.81 -5.59 11.74
CA LEU A 278 33.98 -4.74 11.41
C LEU A 278 35.26 -5.55 11.13
N LYS A 279 35.17 -6.87 11.01
CA LYS A 279 36.28 -7.73 10.58
C LYS A 279 35.86 -8.53 9.35
N LEU A 280 36.70 -8.48 8.31
CA LEU A 280 36.43 -9.12 7.04
C LEU A 280 36.02 -10.59 7.18
N GLU A 281 36.73 -11.33 8.04
CA GLU A 281 36.50 -12.74 8.29
C GLU A 281 35.13 -13.02 8.93
N ASP A 282 34.70 -12.17 9.86
CA ASP A 282 33.40 -12.26 10.52
C ASP A 282 32.25 -11.89 9.56
N ILE A 283 32.44 -10.90 8.69
CA ILE A 283 31.47 -10.55 7.63
C ILE A 283 31.26 -11.76 6.71
N LEU A 284 32.34 -12.31 6.19
CA LEU A 284 32.29 -13.38 5.20
C LEU A 284 31.65 -14.65 5.81
N ASN A 285 32.06 -15.06 7.02
CA ASN A 285 31.52 -16.22 7.72
C ASN A 285 30.05 -16.06 8.09
N THR A 286 29.65 -14.87 8.57
CA THR A 286 28.24 -14.58 8.88
C THR A 286 27.41 -14.62 7.60
N THR A 287 27.92 -14.06 6.51
CA THR A 287 27.21 -14.01 5.23
C THR A 287 26.96 -15.41 4.67
N VAL A 288 27.99 -16.27 4.57
CA VAL A 288 27.79 -17.65 4.09
C VAL A 288 26.87 -18.45 5.00
N SER A 289 26.84 -18.17 6.31
CA SER A 289 25.89 -18.77 7.25
C SER A 289 24.45 -18.36 6.97
N GLU A 290 24.18 -17.06 6.86
CA GLU A 290 22.81 -16.54 6.66
C GLU A 290 22.26 -16.91 5.28
N ILE A 291 23.10 -16.91 4.25
CA ILE A 291 22.71 -17.36 2.90
C ILE A 291 22.35 -18.85 2.92
N ARG A 292 23.16 -19.70 3.58
CA ARG A 292 22.90 -21.14 3.70
C ARG A 292 21.54 -21.41 4.37
N LYS A 293 21.25 -20.71 5.47
CA LYS A 293 19.98 -20.86 6.21
C LYS A 293 18.78 -20.34 5.41
N THR A 294 18.92 -19.18 4.78
CA THR A 294 17.81 -18.52 4.07
C THR A 294 17.36 -19.32 2.85
N LEU A 295 18.33 -19.88 2.10
CA LEU A 295 18.03 -20.67 0.90
C LEU A 295 17.87 -22.17 1.17
N ASN A 296 18.12 -22.60 2.41
CA ASN A 296 18.11 -23.99 2.84
C ASN A 296 18.97 -24.88 1.92
N ILE A 297 20.27 -24.59 1.86
CA ILE A 297 21.26 -25.25 1.00
C ILE A 297 22.30 -25.98 1.86
N ASP A 298 22.95 -27.00 1.32
CA ASP A 298 23.91 -27.83 2.05
C ASP A 298 25.25 -27.12 2.32
N ARG A 299 25.81 -26.40 1.33
CA ARG A 299 27.06 -25.65 1.50
C ARG A 299 27.02 -24.32 0.74
N VAL A 300 27.55 -23.27 1.35
CA VAL A 300 27.85 -21.99 0.71
C VAL A 300 29.30 -21.62 0.97
N ILE A 301 30.02 -21.24 -0.07
CA ILE A 301 31.43 -20.81 0.01
C ILE A 301 31.65 -19.48 -0.70
N ILE A 302 32.69 -18.79 -0.27
CA ILE A 302 33.26 -17.64 -0.99
C ILE A 302 34.63 -18.04 -1.51
N TYR A 303 34.78 -18.01 -2.82
CA TYR A 303 35.99 -18.32 -3.56
C TYR A 303 36.66 -17.03 -4.01
N ARG A 304 37.91 -16.79 -3.60
CA ARG A 304 38.67 -15.59 -3.99
C ARG A 304 39.72 -15.95 -5.04
N PHE A 305 39.78 -15.19 -6.12
CA PHE A 305 40.83 -15.33 -7.13
C PHE A 305 42.18 -14.80 -6.62
N ASN A 306 43.23 -15.57 -6.85
CA ASN A 306 44.62 -15.19 -6.69
C ASN A 306 45.14 -14.53 -7.97
N SER A 307 46.35 -13.96 -7.93
CA SER A 307 46.97 -13.26 -9.07
C SER A 307 47.21 -14.15 -10.29
N ASP A 308 47.31 -15.47 -10.09
CA ASP A 308 47.50 -16.50 -11.11
C ASP A 308 46.17 -17.14 -11.58
N TRP A 309 45.02 -16.57 -11.19
CA TRP A 309 43.68 -17.11 -11.41
C TRP A 309 43.36 -18.46 -10.74
N SER A 310 44.30 -19.04 -9.98
CA SER A 310 43.91 -20.02 -8.96
C SER A 310 43.01 -19.35 -7.94
N GLY A 311 42.25 -20.10 -7.15
CA GLY A 311 41.49 -19.46 -6.10
C GLY A 311 41.38 -20.27 -4.84
N THR A 312 41.16 -19.52 -3.78
CA THR A 312 41.21 -19.99 -2.41
C THR A 312 39.85 -19.80 -1.78
N ILE A 313 39.39 -20.82 -1.06
CA ILE A 313 38.14 -20.74 -0.32
C ILE A 313 38.38 -19.97 0.97
N ILE A 314 37.87 -18.74 1.05
CA ILE A 314 38.11 -17.80 2.16
C ILE A 314 37.01 -17.81 3.22
N ALA A 315 35.82 -18.34 2.89
CA ALA A 315 34.74 -18.56 3.86
C ALA A 315 33.89 -19.76 3.43
N GLU A 316 33.38 -20.50 4.42
CA GLU A 316 32.56 -21.69 4.22
C GLU A 316 31.49 -21.83 5.33
N SER A 317 30.27 -22.13 4.92
CA SER A 317 29.20 -22.63 5.79
C SER A 317 28.66 -23.91 5.18
N ALA A 318 28.73 -25.02 5.92
CA ALA A 318 28.32 -26.34 5.45
C ALA A 318 27.43 -27.03 6.48
N ALA A 319 26.54 -27.92 6.03
CA ALA A 319 25.79 -28.84 6.87
C ALA A 319 26.70 -29.89 7.52
N ASP A 320 26.27 -30.44 8.66
CA ASP A 320 27.04 -31.43 9.40
C ASP A 320 27.28 -32.71 8.58
N GLY A 321 28.50 -33.25 8.64
CA GLY A 321 28.90 -34.46 7.92
C GLY A 321 29.55 -34.23 6.55
N LEU A 322 29.58 -33.00 6.05
CA LEU A 322 30.29 -32.64 4.82
C LEU A 322 31.78 -32.37 5.06
N MET A 323 32.63 -32.71 4.08
CA MET A 323 34.08 -32.43 4.14
C MET A 323 34.32 -30.91 4.17
N LYS A 324 35.18 -30.42 5.06
CA LYS A 324 35.59 -29.01 5.07
C LYS A 324 36.49 -28.68 3.88
N THR A 325 36.21 -27.57 3.21
CA THR A 325 36.95 -27.06 2.05
C THR A 325 37.65 -25.73 2.32
N LEU A 326 37.33 -25.07 3.44
CA LEU A 326 37.97 -23.83 3.88
C LEU A 326 39.50 -23.89 3.82
N GLY A 327 40.12 -22.88 3.22
CA GLY A 327 41.58 -22.74 3.10
C GLY A 327 42.23 -23.60 2.00
N LYS A 328 41.47 -24.45 1.29
CA LYS A 328 42.00 -25.18 0.13
C LYS A 328 42.10 -24.25 -1.08
N THR A 329 43.22 -24.33 -1.78
CA THR A 329 43.37 -23.74 -3.12
C THR A 329 42.86 -24.73 -4.15
N VAL A 330 41.87 -24.33 -4.94
CA VAL A 330 41.34 -25.12 -6.04
C VAL A 330 41.93 -24.56 -7.32
N TYR A 331 42.57 -25.43 -8.10
CA TYR A 331 43.02 -25.13 -9.45
C TYR A 331 41.88 -25.53 -10.40
N ASP A 332 40.84 -24.70 -10.43
CA ASP A 332 39.79 -24.85 -11.41
C ASP A 332 40.28 -24.25 -12.74
N LEU A 333 40.30 -25.04 -13.80
CA LEU A 333 40.65 -24.57 -15.16
C LEU A 333 39.45 -23.82 -15.74
N LEU A 334 39.04 -22.73 -15.10
CA LEU A 334 38.07 -21.79 -15.64
C LEU A 334 38.64 -21.22 -16.94
N ASP A 335 37.91 -21.39 -18.04
CA ASP A 335 38.35 -20.89 -19.33
C ASP A 335 38.17 -19.37 -19.40
N LYS A 336 38.78 -18.72 -20.40
CA LYS A 336 38.62 -17.27 -20.57
C LYS A 336 37.15 -16.86 -20.75
N ASP A 337 36.38 -17.70 -21.44
CA ASP A 337 34.95 -17.46 -21.69
C ASP A 337 34.13 -17.49 -20.39
N ASP A 338 34.45 -18.41 -19.46
CA ASP A 338 33.77 -18.50 -18.16
C ASP A 338 34.08 -17.27 -17.29
N ILE A 339 35.33 -16.80 -17.32
CA ILE A 339 35.76 -15.60 -16.59
C ILE A 339 35.05 -14.35 -17.13
N GLU A 340 34.91 -14.22 -18.45
CA GLU A 340 34.19 -13.10 -19.07
C GLU A 340 32.69 -13.14 -18.76
N MET A 341 32.09 -14.34 -18.76
CA MET A 341 30.70 -14.56 -18.34
C MET A 341 30.44 -14.00 -16.93
N TYR A 342 31.28 -14.36 -15.96
CA TYR A 342 31.19 -13.87 -14.59
C TYR A 342 31.51 -12.38 -14.45
N ARG A 343 32.49 -11.87 -15.21
CA ARG A 343 32.80 -10.43 -15.24
C ARG A 343 31.60 -9.60 -15.73
N ASN A 344 30.78 -10.15 -16.60
CA ASN A 344 29.53 -9.54 -17.07
C ASN A 344 28.35 -9.67 -16.08
N GLY A 345 28.58 -10.19 -14.87
CA GLY A 345 27.58 -10.28 -13.82
C GLY A 345 26.61 -11.46 -13.96
N GLN A 346 26.89 -12.42 -14.86
CA GLN A 346 25.99 -13.56 -15.08
C GLN A 346 26.10 -14.59 -13.95
N VAL A 347 24.95 -15.04 -13.46
CA VAL A 347 24.82 -16.11 -12.46
C VAL A 347 24.63 -17.44 -13.19
N GLN A 348 25.46 -18.43 -12.86
CA GLN A 348 25.39 -19.77 -13.44
C GLN A 348 24.66 -20.72 -12.49
N ALA A 349 23.60 -21.36 -12.98
CA ALA A 349 22.87 -22.40 -12.26
C ALA A 349 22.96 -23.71 -13.04
N THR A 350 23.59 -24.73 -12.46
CA THR A 350 23.57 -26.08 -13.03
C THR A 350 22.40 -26.83 -12.40
N ASN A 351 21.31 -26.90 -13.18
CA ASN A 351 20.11 -27.65 -12.86
C ASN A 351 20.27 -29.10 -13.35
N SER A 352 19.76 -30.06 -12.58
CA SER A 352 19.90 -31.53 -12.73
C SER A 352 21.25 -32.14 -12.31
N ASN A 353 21.22 -33.47 -12.10
CA ASN A 353 22.37 -34.24 -11.64
C ASN A 353 23.55 -33.94 -12.57
N ILE A 354 24.64 -33.41 -12.02
CA ILE A 354 25.84 -32.99 -12.74
C ILE A 354 26.35 -34.07 -13.73
N CYS A 355 26.03 -35.36 -13.48
CA CYS A 355 26.29 -36.49 -14.37
C CYS A 355 25.52 -36.49 -15.72
N GLU A 356 24.44 -35.73 -15.87
CA GLU A 356 23.62 -35.65 -17.10
C GLU A 356 23.94 -34.43 -17.97
N THR A 357 24.68 -33.46 -17.43
CA THR A 357 25.08 -32.23 -18.13
C THR A 357 26.43 -32.40 -18.82
N ASN A 358 26.59 -31.82 -20.02
CA ASN A 358 27.81 -31.83 -20.84
C ASN A 358 28.92 -30.91 -20.24
N VAL A 359 29.20 -31.08 -18.95
CA VAL A 359 30.25 -30.39 -18.19
C VAL A 359 31.58 -31.08 -18.52
N ARG A 360 32.65 -30.32 -18.75
CA ARG A 360 33.95 -30.88 -19.13
C ARG A 360 34.46 -31.87 -18.06
N ASP A 361 35.12 -32.94 -18.50
CA ASP A 361 35.59 -34.07 -17.66
C ASP A 361 36.47 -33.68 -16.45
N CYS A 362 37.16 -32.53 -16.48
CA CYS A 362 37.98 -32.05 -15.37
C CYS A 362 37.16 -31.40 -14.24
N HIS A 363 36.15 -30.61 -14.58
CA HIS A 363 35.30 -29.91 -13.60
C HIS A 363 34.36 -30.90 -12.91
N LEU A 364 33.89 -31.92 -13.65
CA LEU A 364 33.12 -33.04 -13.09
C LEU A 364 33.84 -33.76 -11.95
N LYS A 365 35.15 -34.02 -12.08
CA LYS A 365 35.95 -34.69 -11.03
C LYS A 365 36.05 -33.88 -9.75
N ILE A 366 36.10 -32.55 -9.85
CA ILE A 366 36.11 -31.65 -8.70
C ILE A 366 34.73 -31.66 -8.02
N LEU A 367 33.65 -31.57 -8.80
CA LEU A 367 32.28 -31.60 -8.29
C LEU A 367 31.94 -32.94 -7.61
N GLU A 368 32.31 -34.06 -8.23
CA GLU A 368 32.16 -35.40 -7.65
C GLU A 368 33.00 -35.59 -6.38
N GLY A 369 34.25 -35.12 -6.39
CA GLY A 369 35.15 -35.18 -5.23
C GLY A 369 34.59 -34.44 -4.00
N PHE A 370 33.75 -33.41 -4.21
CA PHE A 370 33.06 -32.68 -3.16
C PHE A 370 31.60 -33.10 -2.95
N GLN A 371 31.16 -34.18 -3.60
CA GLN A 371 29.79 -34.72 -3.57
C GLN A 371 28.72 -33.70 -3.96
N ILE A 372 29.03 -32.80 -4.89
CA ILE A 372 28.12 -31.75 -5.35
C ILE A 372 27.18 -32.36 -6.41
N LYS A 373 25.87 -32.19 -6.22
CA LYS A 373 24.81 -32.67 -7.14
C LYS A 373 24.14 -31.55 -7.94
N ALA A 374 24.11 -30.33 -7.39
CA ALA A 374 23.71 -29.12 -8.08
C ALA A 374 24.53 -27.93 -7.55
N ASN A 375 24.85 -26.96 -8.41
CA ASN A 375 25.58 -25.76 -8.04
C ASN A 375 24.89 -24.48 -8.54
N LEU A 376 25.09 -23.40 -7.80
CA LEU A 376 24.67 -22.05 -8.15
C LEU A 376 25.85 -21.12 -7.85
N VAL A 377 26.34 -20.42 -8.87
CA VAL A 377 27.56 -19.62 -8.79
C VAL A 377 27.25 -18.20 -9.25
N ALA A 378 27.51 -17.22 -8.38
CA ALA A 378 27.32 -15.81 -8.66
C ALA A 378 28.64 -15.03 -8.52
N PRO A 379 28.90 -14.04 -9.38
CA PRO A 379 30.14 -13.27 -9.35
C PRO A 379 30.12 -12.23 -8.24
N ILE A 380 31.24 -12.12 -7.52
CA ILE A 380 31.51 -11.04 -6.57
C ILE A 380 32.39 -10.02 -7.29
N VAL A 381 31.81 -8.88 -7.67
CA VAL A 381 32.47 -7.83 -8.46
C VAL A 381 32.59 -6.56 -7.61
N GLY A 382 33.77 -5.93 -7.59
CA GLY A 382 34.01 -4.59 -7.01
C GLY A 382 34.64 -3.69 -8.05
N GLU A 383 34.26 -2.40 -8.11
CA GLU A 383 34.62 -1.40 -9.14
C GLU A 383 35.13 -1.96 -10.50
N HIS A 384 34.38 -2.87 -11.13
CA HIS A 384 34.65 -3.50 -12.45
C HIS A 384 35.73 -4.60 -12.50
N ARG A 385 36.17 -5.12 -11.34
CA ARG A 385 37.04 -6.30 -11.22
C ARG A 385 36.28 -7.45 -10.54
N LEU A 386 36.40 -8.64 -11.12
CA LEU A 386 35.93 -9.88 -10.49
C LEU A 386 36.86 -10.20 -9.30
N LEU A 387 36.34 -10.05 -8.08
CA LEU A 387 37.06 -10.30 -6.83
C LEU A 387 37.03 -11.79 -6.47
N GLY A 388 35.94 -12.46 -6.82
CA GLY A 388 35.69 -13.84 -6.45
C GLY A 388 34.34 -14.35 -6.95
N LEU A 389 33.98 -15.53 -6.47
CA LEU A 389 32.71 -16.19 -6.73
C LEU A 389 32.03 -16.54 -5.40
N LEU A 390 30.73 -16.30 -5.33
CA LEU A 390 29.86 -16.85 -4.30
C LEU A 390 29.28 -18.15 -4.86
N CYS A 391 29.59 -19.29 -4.23
CA CYS A 391 29.15 -20.59 -4.71
C CYS A 391 28.24 -21.26 -3.67
N ALA A 392 27.10 -21.74 -4.12
CA ALA A 392 26.17 -22.54 -3.35
C ALA A 392 26.08 -23.95 -3.95
N TYR A 393 26.12 -24.96 -3.08
CA TYR A 393 26.15 -26.37 -3.47
C TYR A 393 25.07 -27.15 -2.73
N GLN A 394 24.30 -27.92 -3.50
CA GLN A 394 23.45 -28.99 -2.97
C GLN A 394 24.21 -30.31 -3.15
N CYS A 395 24.43 -31.04 -2.04
CA CYS A 395 25.18 -32.29 -2.01
C CYS A 395 24.28 -33.51 -1.73
N SER A 396 23.20 -33.30 -0.98
CA SER A 396 22.23 -34.32 -0.58
C SER A 396 21.42 -34.86 -1.74
N GLU A 397 20.86 -33.98 -2.58
CA GLU A 397 20.00 -34.32 -3.71
C GLU A 397 20.19 -33.36 -4.91
N PRO A 398 19.82 -33.78 -6.14
CA PRO A 398 19.75 -32.85 -7.27
C PRO A 398 18.69 -31.77 -7.01
N ARG A 399 19.02 -30.51 -7.32
CA ARG A 399 18.11 -29.36 -7.13
C ARG A 399 17.95 -28.59 -8.44
N ASN A 400 16.72 -28.17 -8.72
CA ASN A 400 16.43 -27.24 -9.81
C ASN A 400 16.23 -25.84 -9.22
N TRP A 401 17.17 -24.95 -9.50
CA TRP A 401 17.16 -23.56 -9.02
C TRP A 401 16.05 -22.77 -9.69
N GLN A 402 15.17 -22.19 -8.87
CA GLN A 402 14.09 -21.33 -9.35
C GLN A 402 14.65 -19.95 -9.74
N LYS A 403 14.02 -19.29 -10.72
CA LYS A 403 14.45 -17.96 -11.16
C LYS A 403 14.54 -16.94 -10.03
N VAL A 404 13.61 -17.01 -9.07
CA VAL A 404 13.60 -16.17 -7.87
C VAL A 404 14.84 -16.41 -6.99
N GLU A 405 15.32 -17.66 -6.89
CA GLU A 405 16.53 -18.00 -6.12
C GLU A 405 17.79 -17.50 -6.82
N ILE A 406 17.85 -17.65 -8.16
CA ILE A 406 18.97 -17.18 -8.99
C ILE A 406 19.10 -15.65 -8.88
N ASP A 407 17.99 -14.92 -9.04
CA ASP A 407 17.96 -13.46 -8.95
C ASP A 407 18.36 -12.97 -7.53
N LEU A 408 17.85 -13.63 -6.49
CA LEU A 408 18.21 -13.32 -5.10
C LEU A 408 19.69 -13.57 -4.82
N PHE A 409 20.24 -14.70 -5.29
CA PHE A 409 21.63 -15.05 -5.09
C PHE A 409 22.59 -14.09 -5.80
N GLY A 410 22.25 -13.65 -7.01
CA GLY A 410 22.99 -12.61 -7.73
C GLY A 410 23.02 -11.28 -6.97
N GLN A 411 21.88 -10.84 -6.42
CA GLN A 411 21.83 -9.61 -5.61
C GLN A 411 22.68 -9.71 -4.34
N LEU A 412 22.68 -10.88 -3.69
CA LEU A 412 23.52 -11.12 -2.51
C LEU A 412 25.01 -11.06 -2.86
N ALA A 413 25.43 -11.62 -3.99
CA ALA A 413 26.82 -11.57 -4.44
C ALA A 413 27.32 -10.13 -4.70
N ILE A 414 26.46 -9.26 -5.23
CA ILE A 414 26.76 -7.82 -5.39
C ILE A 414 26.98 -7.17 -4.02
N GLN A 415 26.10 -7.42 -3.05
CA GLN A 415 26.24 -6.85 -1.70
C GLN A 415 27.52 -7.33 -0.99
N VAL A 416 27.88 -8.60 -1.17
CA VAL A 416 29.15 -9.15 -0.67
C VAL A 416 30.35 -8.44 -1.32
N GLY A 417 30.28 -8.14 -2.62
CA GLY A 417 31.32 -7.39 -3.33
C GLY A 417 31.57 -6.01 -2.73
N ILE A 418 30.50 -5.25 -2.51
CA ILE A 418 30.55 -3.92 -1.88
C ILE A 418 31.15 -4.02 -0.46
N ALA A 419 30.70 -5.00 0.33
CA ALA A 419 31.19 -5.17 1.70
C ALA A 419 32.68 -5.54 1.75
N LEU A 420 33.15 -6.38 0.81
CA LEU A 420 34.57 -6.78 0.70
C LEU A 420 35.47 -5.60 0.33
N GLU A 421 35.01 -4.75 -0.58
CA GLU A 421 35.71 -3.53 -1.00
C GLU A 421 35.83 -2.54 0.17
N GLN A 422 34.72 -2.28 0.87
CA GLN A 422 34.71 -1.41 2.05
C GLN A 422 35.64 -1.94 3.16
N ALA A 423 35.63 -3.24 3.44
CA ALA A 423 36.49 -3.84 4.45
C ALA A 423 37.99 -3.74 4.08
N THR A 424 38.32 -3.88 2.78
CA THR A 424 39.70 -3.76 2.30
C THR A 424 40.20 -2.31 2.45
N LEU A 425 39.42 -1.33 2.02
CA LEU A 425 39.75 0.09 2.16
C LEU A 425 39.94 0.49 3.63
N LEU A 426 39.07 0.01 4.52
CA LEU A 426 39.20 0.27 5.96
C LEU A 426 40.48 -0.32 6.53
N HIS A 427 40.86 -1.54 6.11
CA HIS A 427 42.08 -2.18 6.56
C HIS A 427 43.34 -1.44 6.08
N GLU A 428 43.36 -0.99 4.82
CA GLU A 428 44.46 -0.17 4.27
C GLU A 428 44.59 1.16 5.01
N PHE A 429 43.47 1.85 5.27
CA PHE A 429 43.47 3.10 6.03
C PHE A 429 44.03 2.92 7.46
N ASN A 430 43.56 1.90 8.19
CA ASN A 430 44.03 1.63 9.54
C ASN A 430 45.54 1.31 9.56
N SER A 431 46.00 0.49 8.62
CA SER A 431 47.42 0.11 8.51
C SER A 431 48.31 1.32 8.20
N ALA A 432 47.86 2.21 7.32
CA ALA A 432 48.56 3.46 7.02
C ALA A 432 48.63 4.38 8.25
N GLN A 433 47.54 4.48 9.01
CA GLN A 433 47.49 5.30 10.23
C GLN A 433 48.42 4.75 11.32
N GLU A 434 48.45 3.43 11.55
CA GLU A 434 49.36 2.80 12.50
C GLU A 434 50.83 3.06 12.11
N MET A 435 51.17 2.96 10.83
CA MET A 435 52.52 3.24 10.35
C MET A 435 52.95 4.68 10.63
N VAL A 436 52.05 5.66 10.44
CA VAL A 436 52.30 7.07 10.76
C VAL A 436 52.51 7.24 12.27
N GLN A 437 51.66 6.65 13.11
CA GLN A 437 51.78 6.75 14.56
C GLN A 437 53.09 6.14 15.09
N VAL A 438 53.49 4.98 14.56
CA VAL A 438 54.76 4.32 14.93
C VAL A 438 55.95 5.20 14.52
N ARG A 439 55.90 5.81 13.33
CA ARG A 439 56.93 6.75 12.88
C ARG A 439 57.01 7.98 13.79
N ASP A 440 55.88 8.58 14.15
CA ASP A 440 55.83 9.75 15.04
C ASP A 440 56.36 9.42 16.44
N CYS A 441 56.00 8.25 16.98
CA CYS A 441 56.52 7.76 18.26
C CYS A 441 58.04 7.53 18.21
N ALA A 442 58.57 6.98 17.12
CA ALA A 442 60.02 6.79 16.94
C ALA A 442 60.78 8.12 16.90
N ILE A 443 60.23 9.13 16.21
CA ILE A 443 60.80 10.49 16.17
C ILE A 443 60.75 11.13 17.57
N ALA A 444 59.64 10.98 18.29
CA ALA A 444 59.47 11.52 19.64
C ALA A 444 60.37 10.84 20.69
N ALA A 445 60.62 9.53 20.57
CA ALA A 445 61.46 8.76 21.50
C ALA A 445 62.97 8.94 21.29
N THR A 446 63.38 9.59 20.19
CA THR A 446 64.79 9.83 19.88
C THR A 446 65.39 10.84 20.86
N LYS A 447 66.54 10.53 21.46
CA LYS A 447 67.22 11.40 22.46
C LYS A 447 67.92 12.63 21.86
N ASN A 448 68.09 12.68 20.54
CA ASN A 448 68.65 13.85 19.85
C ASN A 448 67.55 14.89 19.63
N ALA A 449 67.90 16.17 19.77
CA ALA A 449 67.01 17.27 19.40
C ALA A 449 66.77 17.27 17.88
N ILE A 450 65.49 17.16 17.49
CA ILE A 450 65.05 17.21 16.09
C ILE A 450 64.11 18.40 15.95
N ALA A 451 64.39 19.26 14.97
CA ALA A 451 63.47 20.29 14.49
C ALA A 451 63.34 20.17 12.96
N ILE A 452 62.12 20.32 12.45
CA ILE A 452 61.82 20.34 11.02
C ILE A 452 61.39 21.76 10.69
N THR A 453 62.00 22.36 9.66
CA THR A 453 61.68 23.71 9.17
C THR A 453 61.10 23.64 7.77
N ASP A 454 60.28 24.62 7.40
CA ASP A 454 59.71 24.73 6.05
C ASP A 454 60.39 25.86 5.24
N PRO A 455 61.30 25.54 4.31
CA PRO A 455 62.03 26.55 3.53
C PRO A 455 61.14 27.28 2.52
N HIS A 456 59.93 26.80 2.24
CA HIS A 456 58.99 27.46 1.33
C HIS A 456 58.20 28.58 2.03
N GLN A 457 58.24 28.65 3.36
CA GLN A 457 57.62 29.72 4.13
C GLN A 457 58.63 30.83 4.46
N ARG A 458 58.14 32.07 4.54
CA ARG A 458 58.97 33.25 4.83
C ARG A 458 59.74 33.05 6.14
N ASN A 459 61.05 33.27 6.11
CA ASN A 459 61.98 33.08 7.22
C ASN A 459 62.20 31.62 7.68
N ASN A 460 61.87 30.60 6.87
CA ASN A 460 62.15 29.18 7.15
C ASN A 460 61.77 28.76 8.60
N PRO A 461 60.49 28.90 8.99
CA PRO A 461 60.04 28.66 10.35
C PRO A 461 60.11 27.17 10.72
N ILE A 462 60.29 26.88 12.01
CA ILE A 462 60.13 25.55 12.59
C ILE A 462 58.64 25.17 12.54
N ILE A 463 58.35 24.02 11.93
CA ILE A 463 57.00 23.45 11.81
C ILE A 463 56.79 22.23 12.72
N PHE A 464 57.87 21.67 13.27
CA PHE A 464 57.83 20.56 14.22
C PHE A 464 59.12 20.51 15.04
N CYS A 465 59.04 20.16 16.32
CA CYS A 465 60.19 19.71 17.11
C CYS A 465 59.82 18.54 18.01
N ASN A 466 60.78 17.66 18.32
CA ASN A 466 60.54 16.50 19.19
C ASN A 466 60.72 16.86 20.69
N PRO A 467 60.25 16.02 21.64
CA PRO A 467 60.38 16.29 23.08
C PRO A 467 61.84 16.44 23.56
N ALA A 468 62.80 15.79 22.89
CA ALA A 468 64.22 15.96 23.18
C ALA A 468 64.70 17.38 22.84
N PHE A 469 64.18 18.02 21.79
CA PHE A 469 64.44 19.43 21.49
C PHE A 469 63.96 20.34 22.61
N GLU A 470 62.74 20.12 23.13
CA GLU A 470 62.21 20.91 24.26
C GLU A 470 63.06 20.71 25.52
N THR A 471 63.47 19.47 25.80
CA THR A 471 64.28 19.13 26.98
C THR A 471 65.69 19.73 26.90
N ILE A 472 66.33 19.67 25.72
CA ILE A 472 67.70 20.14 25.51
C ILE A 472 67.76 21.68 25.45
N THR A 473 66.81 22.31 24.77
CA THR A 473 66.83 23.77 24.58
C THR A 473 66.10 24.53 25.68
N GLY A 474 65.20 23.87 26.42
CA GLY A 474 64.37 24.48 27.45
C GLY A 474 63.12 25.21 26.92
N TYR A 475 62.94 25.30 25.60
CA TYR A 475 61.78 25.94 24.98
C TYR A 475 60.66 24.94 24.69
N GLN A 476 59.41 25.31 24.99
CA GLN A 476 58.24 24.50 24.68
C GLN A 476 57.88 24.60 23.18
N LEU A 477 57.24 23.57 22.63
CA LEU A 477 56.81 23.49 21.22
C LEU A 477 56.00 24.73 20.81
N GLN A 478 55.11 25.20 21.68
CA GLN A 478 54.27 26.38 21.41
C GLN A 478 55.07 27.69 21.30
N GLU A 479 56.25 27.76 21.92
CA GLU A 479 57.12 28.94 21.91
C GLU A 479 58.05 28.98 20.71
N VAL A 480 58.22 27.86 20.00
CA VAL A 480 59.18 27.69 18.90
C VAL A 480 58.51 27.49 17.55
N LEU A 481 57.28 26.96 17.51
CA LEU A 481 56.51 26.82 16.27
C LEU A 481 56.34 28.17 15.58
N GLY A 482 56.61 28.23 14.28
CA GLY A 482 56.52 29.45 13.48
C GLY A 482 57.74 30.39 13.59
N ARG A 483 58.75 30.06 14.40
CA ARG A 483 59.98 30.86 14.55
C ARG A 483 61.14 30.23 13.78
N ASN A 484 62.10 31.05 13.37
CA ASN A 484 63.36 30.58 12.81
C ASN A 484 64.33 30.16 13.92
N CYS A 485 65.11 29.08 13.75
CA CYS A 485 66.09 28.57 14.72
C CYS A 485 67.14 29.59 15.22
N GLN A 486 67.29 30.75 14.56
CA GLN A 486 68.13 31.86 14.99
C GLN A 486 67.86 32.31 16.44
N PHE A 487 66.66 32.11 16.99
CA PHE A 487 66.39 32.49 18.39
C PHE A 487 67.25 31.72 19.41
N LEU A 488 67.83 30.57 19.03
CA LEU A 488 68.73 29.81 19.88
C LEU A 488 70.13 30.46 20.00
N GLN A 489 70.41 31.50 19.21
CA GLN A 489 71.66 32.27 19.27
C GLN A 489 71.58 33.28 20.41
N GLY A 490 72.01 32.86 21.61
CA GLY A 490 72.05 33.73 22.80
C GLY A 490 73.15 34.82 22.73
N PRO A 491 73.16 35.78 23.68
CA PRO A 491 74.12 36.89 23.72
C PRO A 491 75.60 36.48 23.80
N GLU A 492 75.88 35.28 24.31
CA GLU A 492 77.23 34.71 24.45
C GLU A 492 77.68 33.92 23.21
N THR A 493 76.84 33.82 22.17
CA THR A 493 77.20 33.12 20.93
C THR A 493 78.26 33.94 20.18
N ASP A 494 79.40 33.34 19.86
CA ASP A 494 80.50 34.01 19.15
C ASP A 494 80.04 34.57 17.79
N PRO A 495 80.02 35.91 17.59
CA PRO A 495 79.56 36.54 16.36
C PRO A 495 80.37 36.11 15.13
N LYS A 496 81.68 35.86 15.30
CA LYS A 496 82.57 35.44 14.20
C LYS A 496 82.22 34.04 13.68
N THR A 497 81.72 33.18 14.57
CA THR A 497 81.25 31.84 14.23
C THR A 497 79.92 31.91 13.47
N ILE A 498 78.98 32.76 13.88
CA ILE A 498 77.69 32.95 13.18
C ILE A 498 77.92 33.43 11.74
N GLU A 499 78.76 34.46 11.56
CA GLU A 499 79.05 35.05 10.24
C GLU A 499 79.71 34.06 9.27
N LYS A 500 80.56 33.17 9.80
CA LYS A 500 81.21 32.08 9.05
C LYS A 500 80.22 31.04 8.51
N TYR A 501 79.12 30.78 9.22
CA TYR A 501 78.11 29.79 8.80
C TYR A 501 76.94 30.43 8.05
N ALA A 502 76.64 31.71 8.29
CA ALA A 502 75.62 32.46 7.55
C ALA A 502 75.96 32.57 6.05
N THR A 503 77.24 32.76 5.71
CA THR A 503 77.75 32.88 4.33
C THR A 503 77.76 31.57 3.53
N ARG A 504 77.36 30.44 4.13
CA ARG A 504 77.34 29.11 3.49
C ARG A 504 75.94 28.61 3.11
N CYS A 505 74.89 29.31 3.52
CA CYS A 505 73.49 28.90 3.30
C CYS A 505 72.70 29.81 2.35
N ASP A 506 73.32 30.86 1.81
CA ASP A 506 72.91 31.52 0.56
C ASP A 506 73.58 30.82 -0.63
#